data_AF-A0A453J3E6-F1
#
_entry.id   AF-A0A453J3E6-F1
#
_cell.length_a   1.000
_cell.length_b   1.000
_cell.length_c   1.000
_cell.angle_alpha   90.00
_cell.angle_beta   90.00
_cell.angle_gamma   90.00
#
_symmetry.space_group_name_H-M   'P 1'
#
loop_
_entity.id
_entity.type
_entity.pdbx_description
1 polymer ?
#
loop_
_entity_poly.entity_id
_entity_poly.type
_entity_poly.pdbx_seq_one_letter_code
_entity_poly.pdbx_strand_id
1 'polypeptide(L)' 'TEGKWSHGKTMPVKNVQALAANAAELTEEAIKRYIRPARADDVAVAAHGDDSSQSIPVIDLGRLLDPQSYQLEAARLKSA' A
#
# COMPACT_ATOMS: atom_id res chain seq x y z
N THR A 1 -30.88 3.54 -24.03
CA THR A 1 -29.74 2.83 -24.63
C THR A 1 -29.02 2.10 -23.52
N GLU A 2 -29.18 0.78 -23.47
CA GLU A 2 -28.74 -0.07 -22.37
C GLU A 2 -27.21 -0.09 -22.26
N GLY A 3 -26.70 0.19 -21.05
CA GLY A 3 -25.30 0.05 -20.70
C GLY A 3 -24.91 -1.42 -20.71
N LYS A 4 -24.38 -1.89 -21.85
CA LYS A 4 -23.82 -3.24 -21.98
C LYS A 4 -22.61 -3.36 -21.06
N TRP A 5 -22.80 -3.98 -19.89
CA TRP A 5 -21.69 -4.47 -19.08
C TRP A 5 -21.01 -5.61 -19.84
N SER A 6 -19.98 -5.28 -20.62
CA SER A 6 -19.14 -6.28 -21.26
C SER A 6 -18.45 -7.08 -20.17
N HIS A 7 -18.68 -8.39 -20.12
CA HIS A 7 -18.03 -9.28 -19.19
C HIS A 7 -16.52 -9.14 -19.37
N GLY A 8 -15.82 -8.71 -18.32
CA GLY A 8 -14.39 -8.45 -18.39
C GLY A 8 -13.66 -9.69 -18.90
N LYS A 9 -13.07 -9.61 -20.09
CA LYS A 9 -12.19 -10.67 -20.58
C LYS A 9 -11.06 -10.83 -19.57
N THR A 10 -10.89 -12.01 -19.00
CA THR A 10 -9.67 -12.37 -18.26
C THR A 10 -8.50 -12.15 -19.21
N MET A 11 -7.71 -11.10 -18.97
CA MET A 11 -6.49 -10.89 -19.71
C MET A 11 -5.34 -11.48 -18.91
N PRO A 12 -4.46 -12.29 -19.54
CA PRO A 12 -3.28 -12.79 -18.86
C PRO A 12 -2.44 -11.59 -18.41
N VAL A 13 -2.25 -11.47 -17.10
CA VAL A 13 -1.35 -10.47 -16.51
C VAL A 13 0.05 -11.08 -16.54
N LYS A 14 0.96 -10.46 -17.30
CA LYS A 14 2.37 -10.87 -17.30
C LYS A 14 2.93 -10.76 -15.89
N ASN A 15 3.88 -11.62 -15.54
CA ASN A 15 4.62 -11.51 -14.30
C ASN A 15 5.35 -10.15 -14.26
N VAL A 16 5.07 -9.34 -13.23
CA VAL A 16 5.63 -7.98 -13.09
C VAL A 16 7.12 -7.98 -12.75
N GLN A 17 7.64 -9.01 -12.08
CA GLN A 17 9.07 -9.15 -11.81
C GLN A 17 9.83 -9.43 -13.12
N ALA A 18 9.32 -10.33 -13.95
CA ALA A 18 9.88 -10.63 -15.27
C ALA A 18 9.82 -9.40 -16.19
N LEU A 19 8.71 -8.65 -16.14
CA LEU A 19 8.58 -7.39 -16.87
C LEU A 19 9.64 -6.38 -16.43
N ALA A 20 9.79 -6.14 -15.12
CA ALA A 20 10.78 -5.20 -14.57
C ALA A 20 12.24 -5.58 -14.87
N ALA A 21 12.53 -6.88 -14.98
CA ALA A 21 13.87 -7.38 -15.29
C ALA A 21 14.30 -7.11 -16.74
N ASN A 22 13.37 -6.80 -17.65
CA ASN A 22 13.65 -6.60 -19.06
C ASN A 22 13.26 -5.20 -19.55
N ALA A 23 14.23 -4.28 -19.56
CA ALA A 23 14.02 -2.89 -19.96
C ALA A 23 13.45 -2.73 -21.39
N ALA A 24 13.70 -3.68 -22.29
CA ALA A 24 13.15 -3.65 -23.64
C ALA A 24 11.64 -3.93 -23.69
N GLU A 25 11.09 -4.61 -22.67
CA GLU A 25 9.65 -4.91 -22.56
C GLU A 25 8.86 -3.82 -21.82
N LEU A 26 9.53 -2.82 -21.26
CA LEU A 26 8.93 -1.65 -20.60
C LEU A 26 8.41 -0.63 -21.64
N THR A 27 7.58 -1.07 -22.58
CA THR A 27 6.93 -0.17 -23.55
C THR A 27 5.79 0.61 -22.90
N GLU A 28 5.40 1.72 -23.51
CA GLU A 28 4.30 2.56 -23.02
C GLU A 28 3.00 1.76 -22.90
N GLU A 29 2.70 0.90 -23.89
CA GLU A 29 1.51 0.04 -23.90
C GLU A 29 1.53 -1.00 -22.77
N ALA A 30 2.71 -1.53 -22.46
CA ALA A 30 2.89 -2.52 -21.39
C ALA A 30 2.68 -1.87 -20.01
N ILE A 31 3.12 -0.63 -19.83
CA ILE A 31 3.09 0.06 -18.54
C ILE A 31 1.78 0.84 -18.32
N LYS A 32 1.08 1.26 -19.37
CA LYS A 32 -0.15 2.08 -19.29
C LYS A 32 -1.20 1.54 -18.32
N ARG A 33 -1.29 0.22 -18.15
CA ARG A 33 -2.23 -0.45 -17.23
C ARG A 33 -1.84 -0.34 -15.76
N TYR A 34 -0.56 -0.07 -15.47
CA TYR A 34 -0.01 0.08 -14.12
C TYR A 34 0.03 1.54 -13.65
N ILE A 35 -0.17 2.49 -14.57
CA ILE A 35 -0.28 3.90 -14.23
C ILE A 35 -1.65 4.14 -13.59
N ARG A 36 -1.64 4.52 -12.31
CA ARG A 36 -2.87 4.92 -11.61
C ARG A 36 -3.40 6.21 -12.26
N PRO A 37 -4.68 6.28 -12.66
CA PRO A 37 -5.29 7.52 -13.12
C PRO A 37 -5.29 8.55 -11.99
N ALA A 38 -4.99 9.82 -12.30
CA ALA A 38 -5.03 10.89 -11.32
C ALA A 38 -6.45 11.02 -10.73
N ARG A 39 -6.53 11.14 -9.40
CA ARG A 39 -7.77 11.36 -8.65
C ARG A 39 -7.66 12.63 -7.82
N ALA A 40 -8.79 13.30 -7.62
CA ALA A 40 -8.84 14.50 -6.76
C ALA A 40 -8.42 14.21 -5.31
N ASP A 41 -8.59 12.96 -4.87
CA ASP A 41 -8.22 12.48 -3.53
C ASP A 41 -6.85 11.79 -3.50
N ASP A 42 -6.00 11.98 -4.52
CA ASP A 42 -4.64 11.46 -4.47
C ASP A 42 -3.89 12.18 -3.35
N VAL A 43 -3.84 11.52 -2.19
CA VAL A 43 -3.07 11.97 -1.04
C VAL A 43 -1.61 11.87 -1.44
N ALA A 44 -0.93 13.02 -1.48
CA ALA A 44 0.53 13.05 -1.55
C ALA A 44 1.04 12.20 -0.39
N VAL A 45 1.68 11.07 -0.70
CA VAL A 45 2.41 10.31 0.31
C VAL A 45 3.42 11.30 0.87
N ALA A 46 3.22 11.74 2.10
CA ALA A 46 4.28 12.40 2.85
C ALA A 46 5.40 11.36 2.86
N ALA A 47 6.39 11.55 1.99
CA ALA A 47 7.61 10.77 2.02
C ALA A 47 8.04 10.72 3.48
N HIS A 48 8.52 9.56 3.95
CA HIS A 48 9.06 9.37 5.30
C HIS A 48 10.18 10.40 5.55
N GLY A 49 9.80 11.65 5.80
CA GLY A 49 10.62 12.68 6.34
C GLY A 49 10.83 12.30 7.79
N ASP A 50 12.01 12.60 8.28
CA ASP A 50 12.50 12.38 9.65
C ASP A 50 11.66 13.06 10.74
N ASP A 51 10.44 13.50 10.40
CA ASP A 51 9.43 13.98 11.31
C ASP A 51 8.82 12.78 12.03
N SER A 52 9.51 12.38 13.11
CA SER A 52 9.11 11.36 14.08
C SER A 52 7.66 11.48 14.61
N SER A 53 6.95 12.58 14.32
CA SER A 53 5.56 12.81 14.69
C SER A 53 4.51 12.01 13.89
N GLN A 54 4.87 11.40 12.75
CA GLN A 54 3.93 10.64 11.89
C GLN A 54 4.34 9.17 11.65
N SER A 55 5.12 8.58 12.55
CA SER A 55 5.47 7.15 12.44
C SER A 55 4.31 6.24 12.87
N ILE A 56 4.22 5.06 12.24
CA ILE A 56 3.25 4.03 12.64
C ILE A 56 3.66 3.51 14.04
N PRO A 57 2.77 3.53 15.04
CA PRO A 57 3.11 3.11 16.40
C PRO A 57 3.46 1.62 16.45
N VAL A 58 4.54 1.29 17.16
CA VAL A 58 4.99 -0.09 17.38
C VAL A 58 4.55 -0.54 18.76
N ILE A 59 3.80 -1.65 18.83
CA ILE A 59 3.30 -2.24 20.08
C ILE A 59 4.08 -3.52 20.38
N ASP A 60 4.67 -3.59 21.57
CA ASP A 60 5.39 -4.77 22.04
C ASP A 60 4.43 -5.72 22.74
N LEU A 61 4.12 -6.85 22.09
CA LEU A 61 3.20 -7.85 22.63
C LEU A 61 3.74 -8.58 23.88
N GLY A 62 5.06 -8.72 24.00
CA GLY A 62 5.66 -9.33 25.19
C GLY A 62 5.43 -8.45 26.41
N ARG A 63 5.65 -7.14 26.25
CA ARG A 63 5.40 -6.15 27.31
C ARG A 63 3.91 -5.90 27.57
N LEU A 64 3.06 -6.09 26.56
CA LEU A 64 1.61 -6.04 26.72
C LEU A 64 1.09 -7.23 27.54
N LEU A 65 1.68 -8.41 27.44
CA LEU A 65 1.23 -9.58 28.19
C LEU A 65 1.90 -9.72 29.56
N ASP A 66 2.99 -9.00 29.81
CA ASP A 66 3.67 -8.94 31.09
C ASP A 66 2.87 -8.08 32.11
N PRO A 67 2.47 -8.64 33.27
CA PRO A 67 1.76 -7.88 34.31
C PRO A 67 2.49 -6.62 34.79
N GLN A 68 3.83 -6.58 34.72
CA GLN A 68 4.62 -5.43 35.18
C GLN A 68 4.63 -4.27 34.18
N SER A 69 4.55 -4.53 32.87
CA SER A 69 4.52 -3.50 31.83
C SER A 69 3.19 -3.32 31.11
N TYR A 70 2.18 -4.14 31.41
CA TYR A 70 0.85 -4.13 30.77
C TYR A 70 0.26 -2.73 30.66
N GLN A 71 0.21 -1.98 31.76
CA GLN A 71 -0.46 -0.68 31.79
C GLN A 71 0.13 0.32 30.79
N LEU A 72 1.45 0.33 30.64
CA LEU A 72 2.15 1.25 29.77
C LEU A 72 1.95 0.88 28.29
N GLU A 73 2.06 -0.39 27.94
CA GLU A 73 1.85 -0.83 26.56
C GLU A 73 0.38 -0.85 26.14
N ALA A 74 -0.54 -1.15 27.06
CA ALA A 74 -1.97 -1.05 26.80
C ALA A 74 -2.39 0.40 26.53
N ALA A 75 -1.78 1.38 27.21
CA ALA A 75 -2.01 2.79 26.94
C ALA A 75 -1.52 3.18 25.52
N ARG A 76 -0.35 2.69 25.10
CA ARG A 76 0.19 2.90 23.74
C ARG A 76 -0.70 2.28 22.67
N LEU A 77 -1.18 1.06 22.90
CA LEU A 77 -2.12 0.38 22.01
C LEU A 77 -3.45 1.15 21.91
N LYS A 78 -3.93 1.73 23.01
CA LYS A 78 -5.17 2.51 23.01
C LYS A 78 -5.06 3.85 22.28
N SER A 79 -3.87 4.44 22.27
CA SER A 79 -3.61 5.73 21.61
C SER A 79 -3.26 5.63 20.13
N ALA A 80 -2.88 4.43 19.68
CA ALA A 80 -2.58 4.12 18.29
C ALA A 80 -3.84 4.08 17.43
#